data_AF-A0A7W1B3W3-F1
#
_entry.id   AF-A0A7W1B3W3-F1
#
_cell.length_a   1.000
_cell.length_b   1.000
_cell.length_c   1.000
_cell.angle_alpha   90.00
_cell.angle_beta   90.00
_cell.angle_gamma   90.00
#
_symmetry.space_group_name_H-M   'P 1'
#
loop_
_entity.id
_entity.type
_entity.pdbx_description
1 polymer ?
#
loop_
_entity_poly.entity_id
_entity_poly.type
_entity_poly.pdbx_seq_one_letter_code
_entity_poly.pdbx_strand_id
1 'polypeptide(L)'
;YRTCASTDANYVAPAAFGMARIRAARGDIPGAVQALDLVPSTSRGFVEARRQRATHLYESGGGLPALAEAMSSLQGVRLDPSDQAKLTAQILEKALSEVATNGAGKGLSIGPYRADDESLRDGLEKTYRVLAGSTTDQRTRYELVDKANAVRRWTLR
;
A
#
# COMPACT_ATOMS: atom_id res chain seq x y z
N TYR A 1 -39.11 -9.58 -10.62
CA TYR A 1 -38.59 -8.50 -9.76
C TYR A 1 -37.06 -8.50 -9.59
N ARG A 2 -36.28 -9.24 -10.39
CA ARG A 2 -34.80 -9.26 -10.36
C ARG A 2 -34.18 -8.69 -11.64
N THR A 3 -34.97 -7.98 -12.43
CA THR A 3 -34.61 -7.64 -13.80
C THR A 3 -35.17 -6.26 -14.09
N CYS A 4 -34.30 -5.26 -13.99
CA CYS A 4 -34.24 -4.01 -14.76
C CYS A 4 -33.52 -2.93 -13.93
N ALA A 5 -32.29 -2.61 -14.36
CA ALA A 5 -31.48 -1.47 -13.93
C ALA A 5 -31.10 -1.44 -12.44
N SER A 6 -30.13 -2.28 -12.10
CA SER A 6 -29.07 -1.82 -11.21
C SER A 6 -28.64 -0.43 -11.65
N THR A 7 -28.74 0.54 -10.76
CA THR A 7 -28.12 1.86 -10.81
C THR A 7 -26.90 1.84 -11.72
N ASP A 8 -26.97 2.58 -12.83
CA ASP A 8 -25.98 2.57 -13.91
C ASP A 8 -24.56 2.40 -13.35
N ALA A 9 -23.92 1.28 -13.68
CA ALA A 9 -22.62 0.89 -13.15
C ALA A 9 -21.55 1.98 -13.37
N ASN A 10 -21.80 2.88 -14.34
CA ASN A 10 -20.98 4.06 -14.59
C ASN A 10 -20.98 5.06 -13.42
N TYR A 11 -22.00 5.10 -12.57
CA TYR A 11 -22.11 6.04 -11.43
C TYR A 11 -21.61 5.46 -10.11
N VAL A 12 -21.43 4.14 -9.99
CA VAL A 12 -20.95 3.52 -8.75
C VAL A 12 -19.56 4.03 -8.39
N ALA A 13 -18.64 4.09 -9.35
CA ALA A 13 -17.29 4.55 -9.08
C ALA A 13 -17.22 6.06 -8.70
N PRO A 14 -17.81 7.00 -9.46
CA PRO A 14 -17.87 8.41 -9.05
C PRO A 14 -18.51 8.62 -7.67
N ALA A 15 -19.60 7.91 -7.35
CA ALA A 15 -20.25 8.00 -6.05
C ALA A 15 -19.35 7.46 -4.92
N ALA A 16 -18.69 6.32 -5.15
CA ALA A 16 -17.73 5.74 -4.22
C ALA A 16 -16.57 6.72 -3.90
N PHE A 17 -15.95 7.32 -4.92
CA PHE A 17 -14.90 8.32 -4.73
C PHE A 17 -15.40 9.57 -4.00
N GLY A 18 -16.62 10.04 -4.32
CA GLY A 18 -17.25 11.16 -3.63
C GLY A 18 -17.46 10.88 -2.14
N MET A 19 -18.00 9.70 -1.81
CA MET A 19 -18.18 9.26 -0.42
C MET A 19 -16.83 9.12 0.30
N ALA A 20 -15.84 8.51 -0.34
CA ALA A 20 -14.51 8.33 0.22
C ALA A 20 -13.89 9.68 0.61
N ARG A 21 -13.94 10.66 -0.29
CA ARG A 21 -13.43 12.03 -0.04
C ARG A 21 -14.14 12.71 1.12
N ILE A 22 -15.48 12.64 1.18
CA ILE A 22 -16.26 13.27 2.26
C ILE A 22 -15.94 12.64 3.62
N ARG A 23 -15.83 11.31 3.68
CA ARG A 23 -15.51 10.58 4.91
C ARG A 23 -14.08 10.83 5.36
N ALA A 24 -13.11 10.77 4.45
CA ALA A 24 -11.71 11.11 4.73
C ALA A 24 -11.55 12.55 5.25
N ALA A 25 -12.23 13.52 4.64
CA ALA A 25 -12.22 14.91 5.10
C ALA A 25 -12.79 15.11 6.52
N ARG A 26 -13.58 14.14 7.02
CA ARG A 26 -14.13 14.12 8.38
C ARG A 26 -13.31 13.25 9.35
N GLY A 27 -12.18 12.69 8.90
CA GLY A 27 -11.37 11.76 9.68
C GLY A 27 -11.93 10.32 9.75
N ASP A 28 -13.02 10.02 9.04
CA ASP A 28 -13.59 8.67 8.95
C ASP A 28 -12.85 7.83 7.90
N ILE A 29 -11.63 7.40 8.25
CA ILE A 29 -10.81 6.55 7.38
C ILE A 29 -11.46 5.18 7.12
N PRO A 30 -11.99 4.45 8.11
CA PRO A 30 -12.67 3.17 7.86
C PRO A 30 -13.83 3.32 6.89
N GLY A 31 -14.64 4.37 7.04
CA GLY A 31 -15.71 4.66 6.11
C GLY A 31 -15.21 5.06 4.72
N ALA A 32 -14.09 5.79 4.61
CA ALA A 32 -13.49 6.11 3.31
C ALA A 32 -13.02 4.83 2.57
N VAL A 33 -12.36 3.92 3.29
CA VAL A 33 -11.93 2.61 2.79
C VAL A 33 -13.13 1.78 2.31
N GLN A 34 -14.18 1.68 3.13
CA GLN A 34 -15.41 0.97 2.77
C GLN A 34 -16.08 1.55 1.52
N ALA A 35 -16.03 2.87 1.33
CA ALA A 35 -16.58 3.50 0.14
C ALA A 35 -15.78 3.08 -1.12
N LEU A 36 -14.45 3.02 -1.04
CA LEU A 36 -13.59 2.59 -2.15
C LEU A 36 -13.76 1.11 -2.49
N ASP A 37 -14.10 0.28 -1.50
CA ASP A 37 -14.41 -1.15 -1.71
C ASP A 37 -15.66 -1.39 -2.56
N LEU A 38 -16.52 -0.37 -2.74
CA LEU A 38 -17.68 -0.43 -3.64
C LEU A 38 -17.30 -0.38 -5.12
N VAL A 39 -16.07 0.03 -5.46
CA VAL A 39 -15.61 0.10 -6.85
C VAL A 39 -15.32 -1.32 -7.36
N PRO A 40 -16.08 -1.84 -8.36
CA PRO A 40 -15.88 -3.20 -8.84
C PRO A 40 -14.58 -3.32 -9.64
N SER A 41 -13.99 -4.52 -9.68
CA SER A 41 -12.76 -4.81 -10.43
C SER A 41 -12.87 -4.59 -11.94
N THR A 42 -14.09 -4.57 -12.49
CA THR A 42 -14.39 -4.28 -13.88
C THR A 42 -14.45 -2.78 -14.19
N SER A 43 -14.45 -1.91 -13.18
CA SER A 43 -14.48 -0.45 -13.37
C SER A 43 -13.13 0.08 -13.83
N ARG A 44 -13.16 1.10 -14.70
CA ARG A 44 -11.97 1.87 -15.09
C ARG A 44 -11.30 2.55 -13.89
N GLY A 45 -12.06 2.86 -12.84
CA GLY A 45 -11.57 3.48 -11.62
C GLY A 45 -11.01 2.51 -10.59
N PHE A 46 -11.01 1.19 -10.84
CA PHE A 46 -10.62 0.21 -9.83
C PHE A 46 -9.17 0.37 -9.35
N VAL A 47 -8.24 0.61 -10.27
CA VAL A 47 -6.82 0.80 -9.94
C VAL A 47 -6.63 2.01 -9.03
N GLU A 48 -7.30 3.12 -9.35
CA GLU A 48 -7.23 4.34 -8.54
C GLU A 48 -7.91 4.16 -7.18
N ALA A 49 -9.03 3.44 -7.12
CA ALA A 49 -9.71 3.15 -5.85
C ALA A 49 -8.82 2.34 -4.92
N ARG A 50 -8.11 1.34 -5.44
CA ARG A 50 -7.17 0.52 -4.68
C ARG A 50 -5.93 1.30 -4.23
N ARG A 51 -5.41 2.19 -5.09
CA ARG A 51 -4.33 3.12 -4.74
C ARG A 51 -4.76 4.03 -3.58
N GLN A 52 -5.93 4.68 -3.69
CA GLN A 52 -6.44 5.57 -2.65
C GLN A 52 -6.75 4.83 -1.34
N ARG A 53 -7.27 3.59 -1.43
CA ARG A 53 -7.50 2.72 -0.26
C ARG A 53 -6.17 2.45 0.47
N ALA A 54 -5.13 2.09 -0.26
CA ALA A 54 -3.80 1.86 0.29
C ALA A 54 -3.25 3.11 0.99
N THR A 55 -3.36 4.29 0.35
CA THR A 55 -2.93 5.57 0.94
C THR A 55 -3.67 5.89 2.23
N HIS A 56 -5.00 5.78 2.25
CA HIS A 56 -5.78 6.04 3.45
C HIS A 56 -5.43 5.11 4.61
N LEU A 57 -5.23 3.82 4.34
CA LEU A 57 -4.80 2.86 5.34
C LEU A 57 -3.38 3.15 5.86
N TYR A 58 -2.47 3.49 4.94
CA TYR A 58 -1.11 3.91 5.28
C TYR A 58 -1.10 5.15 6.19
N GLU A 59 -1.96 6.14 5.94
CA GLU A 59 -2.05 7.38 6.72
C GLU A 59 -2.84 7.25 8.03
N SER A 60 -3.67 6.22 8.16
CA SER A 60 -4.66 6.07 9.26
C SER A 60 -4.09 6.03 10.68
N GLY A 61 -2.81 5.67 10.86
CA GLY A 61 -2.23 5.40 12.17
C GLY A 61 -2.73 4.10 12.81
N GLY A 62 -3.45 3.23 12.09
CA GLY A 62 -3.95 1.94 12.58
C GLY A 62 -2.90 0.85 12.78
N GLY A 63 -1.62 1.22 12.90
CA GLY A 63 -0.49 0.32 13.13
C GLY A 63 -0.30 -0.74 12.05
N LEU A 64 0.33 -1.86 12.44
CA LEU A 64 0.65 -2.96 11.54
C LEU A 64 -0.57 -3.57 10.81
N PRO A 65 -1.76 -3.75 11.43
CA PRO A 65 -2.93 -4.28 10.73
C PRO A 65 -3.36 -3.40 9.56
N ALA A 66 -3.40 -2.07 9.75
CA ALA A 66 -3.74 -1.14 8.68
C ALA A 66 -2.69 -1.17 7.55
N LEU A 67 -1.41 -1.29 7.89
CA LEU A 67 -0.32 -1.42 6.90
C LEU A 67 -0.40 -2.74 6.12
N ALA A 68 -0.82 -3.83 6.76
CA ALA A 68 -1.07 -5.11 6.09
C ALA A 68 -2.19 -4.98 5.06
N GLU A 69 -3.28 -4.31 5.42
CA GLU A 69 -4.38 -4.01 4.49
C GLU A 69 -3.99 -3.01 3.39
N ALA A 70 -3.11 -2.05 3.70
CA ALA A 70 -2.57 -1.15 2.70
C ALA A 70 -1.78 -1.93 1.65
N MET A 71 -0.94 -2.87 2.09
CA MET A 71 -0.17 -3.75 1.20
C MET A 71 -1.07 -4.67 0.37
N SER A 72 -2.12 -5.25 0.99
CA SER A 72 -3.06 -6.13 0.28
C SER A 72 -3.85 -5.38 -0.80
N SER A 73 -4.11 -4.07 -0.61
CA SER A 73 -4.77 -3.22 -1.59
C SER A 73 -3.99 -3.12 -2.91
N LEU A 74 -2.67 -3.32 -2.89
CA LEU A 74 -1.82 -3.27 -4.08
C LEU A 74 -1.76 -4.63 -4.83
N GLN A 75 -2.24 -5.71 -4.21
CA GLN A 75 -2.15 -7.06 -4.79
C GLN A 75 -3.14 -7.25 -5.93
N GLY A 76 -2.65 -7.79 -7.05
CA GLY A 76 -3.49 -8.05 -8.23
C GLY A 76 -3.93 -6.79 -8.99
N VAL A 77 -3.49 -5.60 -8.57
CA VAL A 77 -3.77 -4.34 -9.25
C VAL A 77 -2.69 -4.07 -10.28
N ARG A 78 -3.10 -3.76 -11.52
CA ARG A 78 -2.17 -3.35 -12.59
C ARG A 78 -1.75 -1.90 -12.40
N LEU A 79 -0.88 -1.66 -11.43
CA LEU A 79 -0.22 -0.37 -11.23
C LEU A 79 1.02 -0.27 -12.12
N ASP A 80 1.47 0.96 -12.37
CA ASP A 80 2.83 1.15 -12.89
C ASP A 80 3.84 0.50 -11.92
N PRO A 81 4.78 -0.33 -12.39
CA PRO A 81 5.70 -1.05 -11.52
C PRO A 81 6.53 -0.13 -10.60
N SER A 82 6.90 1.07 -11.06
CA SER A 82 7.64 2.05 -10.26
C SER A 82 6.76 2.60 -9.14
N ASP A 83 5.52 2.98 -9.45
CA ASP A 83 4.57 3.47 -8.44
C ASP A 83 4.22 2.39 -7.41
N GLN A 84 4.02 1.15 -7.84
CA GLN A 84 3.78 0.03 -6.93
C GLN A 84 4.97 -0.20 -6.00
N ALA A 85 6.20 -0.20 -6.53
CA ALA A 85 7.40 -0.36 -5.74
C ALA A 85 7.61 0.81 -4.75
N LYS A 86 7.32 2.05 -5.14
CA LYS A 86 7.38 3.23 -4.24
C LYS A 86 6.39 3.12 -3.08
N LEU A 87 5.15 2.71 -3.35
CA LEU A 87 4.15 2.50 -2.29
C LEU A 87 4.53 1.33 -1.38
N THR A 88 5.03 0.25 -1.97
CA THR A 88 5.52 -0.92 -1.22
C THR A 88 6.65 -0.51 -0.26
N ALA A 89 7.63 0.27 -0.73
CA ALA A 89 8.72 0.76 0.11
C ALA A 89 8.20 1.61 1.28
N GLN A 90 7.32 2.58 1.02
CA GLN A 90 6.74 3.43 2.07
C GLN A 90 5.98 2.62 3.13
N ILE A 91 5.17 1.64 2.71
CA ILE A 91 4.42 0.79 3.65
C ILE A 91 5.39 -0.05 4.51
N LEU A 92 6.44 -0.62 3.90
CA LEU A 92 7.43 -1.41 4.63
C LEU A 92 8.30 -0.55 5.57
N GLU A 93 8.68 0.67 5.18
CA GLU A 93 9.41 1.62 6.02
C GLU A 93 8.60 1.96 7.28
N LYS A 94 7.31 2.26 7.09
CA LYS A 94 6.40 2.55 8.21
C LYS A 94 6.16 1.32 9.07
N ALA A 95 6.00 0.15 8.47
CA ALA A 95 5.86 -1.10 9.23
C ALA A 95 7.11 -1.42 10.06
N LEU A 96 8.31 -1.19 9.52
CA LEU A 96 9.55 -1.39 10.25
C LEU A 96 9.64 -0.43 11.45
N SER A 97 9.22 0.83 11.26
CA SER A 97 9.16 1.84 12.33
C SER A 97 8.15 1.46 13.41
N GLU A 98 6.98 0.94 13.02
CA GLU A 98 5.98 0.41 13.95
C GLU A 98 6.50 -0.79 14.74
N VAL A 99 7.19 -1.74 14.09
CA VAL A 99 7.82 -2.88 14.78
C VAL A 99 8.89 -2.42 15.77
N ALA A 100 9.69 -1.41 15.41
CA ALA A 100 10.71 -0.87 16.31
C ALA A 100 10.10 -0.19 17.56
N THR A 101 8.93 0.41 17.42
CA THR A 101 8.26 1.17 18.50
C THR A 101 7.37 0.27 19.37
N ASN A 102 6.57 -0.58 18.74
CA ASN A 102 5.48 -1.33 19.36
C ASN A 102 5.73 -2.85 19.41
N GLY A 103 6.85 -3.32 18.84
CA GLY A 103 7.21 -4.73 18.77
C GLY A 103 6.64 -5.46 17.54
N ALA A 104 7.09 -6.69 17.35
CA ALA A 104 6.69 -7.51 16.20
C ALA A 104 5.21 -7.92 16.25
N GLY A 105 4.56 -7.92 15.08
CA GLY A 105 3.18 -8.36 14.91
C GLY A 105 3.10 -9.88 14.80
N LYS A 106 2.80 -10.57 15.91
CA LYS A 106 2.69 -12.04 15.93
C LYS A 106 1.63 -12.54 14.95
N GLY A 107 2.04 -13.38 14.00
CA GLY A 107 1.15 -13.98 12.99
C GLY A 107 0.68 -13.00 11.91
N LEU A 108 1.18 -11.76 11.91
CA LEU A 108 0.84 -10.76 10.92
C LEU A 108 1.93 -10.64 9.85
N SER A 109 1.52 -10.37 8.61
CA SER A 109 2.43 -10.17 7.49
C SER A 109 2.05 -8.92 6.71
N ILE A 110 3.06 -8.19 6.23
CA ILE A 110 2.94 -7.06 5.31
C ILE A 110 3.26 -7.59 3.91
N GLY A 111 2.22 -8.09 3.22
CA GLY A 111 2.40 -8.81 1.97
C GLY A 111 3.14 -10.13 2.20
N PRO A 112 4.25 -10.42 1.49
CA PRO A 112 5.00 -11.66 1.67
C PRO A 112 5.95 -11.63 2.88
N TYR A 113 6.09 -10.49 3.56
CA TYR A 113 7.04 -10.30 4.64
C TYR A 113 6.34 -10.38 5.99
N ARG A 114 6.89 -11.12 6.94
CA ARG A 114 6.36 -11.16 8.31
C ARG A 114 6.53 -9.77 8.95
N ALA A 115 5.63 -9.42 9.86
CA ALA A 115 5.70 -8.16 10.60
C ALA A 115 6.75 -8.22 11.73
N ASP A 116 7.98 -8.55 11.37
CA ASP A 116 9.17 -8.57 12.22
C ASP A 116 10.31 -7.80 11.54
N ASP A 117 11.26 -7.32 12.35
CA ASP A 117 12.34 -6.44 11.89
C ASP A 117 13.13 -7.07 10.73
N GLU A 118 13.48 -8.35 10.86
CA GLU A 118 14.27 -9.07 9.89
C GLU A 118 13.55 -9.14 8.54
N SER A 119 12.34 -9.69 8.52
CA SER A 119 11.61 -9.93 7.27
C SER A 119 11.24 -8.63 6.56
N LEU A 120 10.95 -7.55 7.30
CA LEU A 120 10.64 -6.24 6.72
C LEU A 120 11.88 -5.59 6.10
N ARG A 121 13.06 -5.70 6.73
CA ARG A 121 14.33 -5.21 6.16
C ARG A 121 14.69 -5.91 4.85
N ASP A 122 14.50 -7.23 4.77
CA ASP A 122 14.70 -7.97 3.51
C ASP A 122 13.76 -7.46 2.40
N GLY A 123 12.51 -7.20 2.75
CA GLY A 123 11.54 -6.63 1.83
C GLY A 123 11.91 -5.23 1.33
N LEU A 124 12.39 -4.37 2.23
CA LEU A 124 12.87 -3.04 1.89
C LEU A 124 14.10 -3.08 0.98
N GLU A 125 15.11 -3.89 1.31
CA GLU A 125 16.30 -4.03 0.47
C GLU A 125 15.89 -4.43 -0.95
N LYS A 126 15.05 -5.48 -1.08
CA LYS A 126 14.58 -5.96 -2.38
C LYS A 126 13.82 -4.87 -3.13
N THR A 127 12.95 -4.13 -2.46
CA THR A 127 12.12 -3.10 -3.08
C THR A 127 12.95 -1.91 -3.55
N TYR A 128 13.93 -1.45 -2.76
CA TYR A 128 14.85 -0.40 -3.19
C TYR A 128 15.73 -0.80 -4.36
N ARG A 129 16.19 -2.07 -4.41
CA ARG A 129 16.95 -2.58 -5.57
C ARG A 129 16.09 -2.59 -6.84
N VAL A 130 14.81 -2.95 -6.76
CA VAL A 130 13.86 -2.84 -7.88
C VAL A 130 13.73 -1.39 -8.34
N LEU A 131 13.53 -0.46 -7.40
CA LEU A 131 13.44 0.97 -7.72
C LEU A 131 14.71 1.48 -8.40
N ALA A 132 15.89 1.13 -7.89
CA ALA A 132 17.18 1.52 -8.45
C ALA A 132 17.39 0.99 -9.87
N GLY A 133 16.95 -0.24 -10.16
CA GLY A 133 16.99 -0.82 -11.49
C GLY A 133 16.02 -0.18 -12.49
N SER A 134 14.91 0.37 -11.99
CA SER A 134 13.85 0.96 -12.83
C SER A 134 14.07 2.44 -13.19
N THR A 135 14.86 3.18 -12.41
CA THR A 135 15.09 4.61 -12.66
C THR A 135 16.17 4.83 -13.73
N THR A 136 15.97 5.84 -14.59
CA THR A 136 16.97 6.29 -15.57
C THR A 136 17.90 7.35 -15.00
N ASP A 137 17.48 8.08 -13.96
CA ASP A 137 18.31 9.10 -13.29
C ASP A 137 19.39 8.45 -12.41
N GLN A 138 20.64 8.77 -12.72
CA GLN A 138 21.80 8.22 -12.04
C GLN A 138 21.88 8.65 -10.57
N ARG A 139 21.50 9.89 -10.24
CA ARG A 139 21.49 10.37 -8.86
C ARG A 139 20.47 9.60 -8.03
N THR A 140 19.23 9.52 -8.50
CA THR A 140 18.17 8.74 -7.86
C THR A 140 18.57 7.27 -7.71
N ARG A 141 19.25 6.69 -8.70
CA ARG A 141 19.76 5.31 -8.60
C ARG A 141 20.72 5.14 -7.43
N TYR A 142 21.70 6.03 -7.27
CA TYR A 142 22.65 5.96 -6.16
C TYR A 142 21.96 6.10 -4.81
N GLU A 143 21.06 7.08 -4.67
CA GLU A 143 20.29 7.28 -3.43
C GLU A 143 19.48 6.03 -3.04
N LEU A 144 18.88 5.34 -4.02
CA LEU A 144 18.13 4.10 -3.78
C LEU A 144 19.04 2.92 -3.42
N VAL A 145 20.23 2.81 -4.02
CA VAL A 145 21.23 1.79 -3.66
C VAL A 145 21.74 2.01 -2.24
N ASP A 146 21.98 3.26 -1.84
CA ASP A 146 22.40 3.60 -0.49
C ASP A 146 21.32 3.23 0.52
N LYS A 147 20.04 3.54 0.23
CA LYS A 147 18.91 3.09 1.05
C LYS A 147 18.85 1.57 1.16
N ALA A 148 19.04 0.84 0.06
CA ALA A 148 19.07 -0.64 0.08
C ALA A 148 20.21 -1.17 0.96
N ASN A 149 21.39 -0.55 0.90
CA ASN A 149 22.53 -0.96 1.72
C ASN A 149 22.34 -0.60 3.20
N ALA A 150 21.67 0.52 3.51
CA ALA A 150 21.42 0.95 4.88
C ALA A 150 20.45 0.04 5.64
N VAL A 151 19.46 -0.54 4.95
CA VAL A 151 18.50 -1.50 5.56
C VAL A 151 19.01 -2.94 5.56
N ARG A 152 20.11 -3.21 4.84
CA ARG A 152 20.67 -4.56 4.74
C ARG A 152 21.14 -5.04 6.11
N ARG A 153 20.72 -6.26 6.47
CA ARG A 153 21.22 -6.91 7.68
C ARG A 153 22.72 -7.19 7.56
N TRP A 154 23.49 -6.76 8.55
CA TRP A 154 24.86 -7.24 8.74
C TRP A 154 24.82 -8.51 9.58
N THR A 155 24.67 -9.65 8.91
CA THR A 155 25.00 -10.92 9.55
C THR A 155 26.52 -11.07 9.56
N LEU A 156 27.16 -10.77 10.69
CA LEU A 156 28.49 -11.32 10.98
C LEU A 156 28.35 -12.85 10.92
N ARG A 157 29.02 -13.46 9.94
CA ARG A 157 29.15 -14.91 9.82
C ARG A 157 30.34 -15.38 10.63
#